data_AF-A0A503EC13-F1
#
_entry.id   AF-A0A503EC13-F1
#
_cell.length_a   1.000
_cell.length_b   1.000
_cell.length_c   1.000
_cell.angle_alpha   90.00
_cell.angle_beta   90.00
_cell.angle_gamma   90.00
#
_symmetry.space_group_name_H-M   'P 1'
#
loop_
_entity.id
_entity.type
_entity.pdbx_description
1 polymer ?
#
loop_
_entity_poly.entity_id
_entity_poly.type
_entity_poly.pdbx_seq_one_letter_code
_entity_poly.pdbx_strand_id
1 'polypeptide(L)'
;MNSQSEVSPDAIEFEYDLAEPPEKVWRALTVPELLAAWMMPNDIRPQTGSRFAFAGQDAAIECEILDAEPERLLRYSWRERSDDATHPLDSTVTFTLARTVSGGTHLRILHDGFARKAMPAVAMAGAGCRLSLHGTGTPIAANTPRLLLLHAA
;
A
#
# COMPACT_ATOMS: atom_id res chain seq x y z
N MET A 1 -24.67 -15.98 5.63
CA MET A 1 -24.04 -14.69 5.98
C MET A 1 -22.88 -14.47 5.02
N ASN A 2 -23.08 -13.70 3.94
CA ASN A 2 -22.02 -13.34 3.02
C ASN A 2 -21.56 -11.93 3.38
N SER A 3 -20.49 -11.82 4.17
CA SER A 3 -19.78 -10.56 4.38
C SER A 3 -18.94 -10.27 3.13
N GLN A 4 -19.60 -9.85 2.06
CA GLN A 4 -18.92 -9.20 0.94
C GLN A 4 -18.45 -7.85 1.47
N SER A 5 -17.18 -7.77 1.83
CA SER A 5 -16.52 -6.49 2.08
C SER A 5 -16.61 -5.71 0.77
N GLU A 6 -17.28 -4.57 0.77
CA GLU A 6 -17.34 -3.67 -0.38
C GLU A 6 -15.92 -3.18 -0.68
N VAL A 7 -15.21 -3.91 -1.53
CA VAL A 7 -13.95 -3.46 -2.14
C VAL A 7 -14.36 -2.30 -3.03
N SER A 8 -13.90 -1.09 -2.69
CA SER A 8 -14.12 0.09 -3.52
C SER A 8 -13.63 -0.20 -4.94
N PRO A 9 -14.30 0.29 -6.01
CA PRO A 9 -13.95 -0.06 -7.39
C PRO A 9 -12.50 0.31 -7.78
N ASP A 10 -11.84 1.14 -6.97
CA ASP A 10 -10.42 1.50 -7.05
C ASP A 10 -9.64 0.89 -5.87
N ALA A 11 -9.69 -0.42 -5.68
CA ALA A 11 -8.84 -1.09 -4.70
C ALA A 11 -8.16 -2.31 -5.32
N ILE A 12 -6.90 -2.49 -4.94
CA ILE A 12 -6.04 -3.56 -5.43
C ILE A 12 -5.81 -4.52 -4.27
N GLU A 13 -6.08 -5.80 -4.52
CA GLU A 13 -6.00 -6.84 -3.52
C GLU A 13 -5.09 -7.98 -3.98
N PHE A 14 -4.26 -8.47 -3.08
CA PHE A 14 -3.39 -9.62 -3.29
C PHE A 14 -3.51 -10.58 -2.10
N GLU A 15 -3.52 -11.88 -2.40
CA GLU A 15 -3.56 -12.94 -1.40
C GLU A 15 -2.46 -13.97 -1.67
N TYR A 16 -1.80 -14.43 -0.61
CA TYR A 16 -0.70 -15.38 -0.66
C TYR A 16 -0.78 -16.38 0.50
N ASP A 17 -0.64 -17.66 0.19
CA ASP A 17 -0.35 -18.69 1.20
C ASP A 17 1.16 -18.90 1.31
N LEU A 18 1.71 -18.52 2.46
CA LEU A 18 3.12 -18.63 2.78
C LEU A 18 3.34 -19.83 3.72
N ALA A 19 4.38 -20.62 3.47
CA ALA A 19 4.79 -21.71 4.37
C ALA A 19 5.39 -21.20 5.70
N GLU A 20 5.71 -19.90 5.76
CA GLU A 20 6.36 -19.26 6.89
C GLU A 20 5.33 -18.81 7.95
N PRO A 21 5.68 -18.84 9.25
CA PRO A 21 4.76 -18.48 10.31
C PRO A 21 4.57 -16.95 10.40
N PRO A 22 3.43 -16.46 10.93
CA PRO A 22 3.09 -15.03 10.97
C PRO A 22 4.15 -14.15 11.63
N GLU A 23 4.89 -14.67 12.61
CA GLU A 23 6.01 -14.01 13.28
C GLU A 23 7.11 -13.61 12.29
N LYS A 24 7.43 -14.51 11.35
CA LYS A 24 8.46 -14.25 10.33
C LYS A 24 7.96 -13.26 9.29
N VAL A 25 6.71 -13.41 8.85
CA VAL A 25 6.07 -12.50 7.89
C VAL A 25 5.95 -11.09 8.49
N TRP A 26 5.53 -10.97 9.75
CA TRP A 26 5.45 -9.71 10.48
C TRP A 26 6.79 -8.99 10.51
N ARG A 27 7.88 -9.70 10.80
CA ARG A 27 9.23 -9.10 10.77
C ARG A 27 9.60 -8.60 9.38
N ALA A 28 9.26 -9.33 8.31
CA ALA A 28 9.50 -8.89 6.93
C ALA A 28 8.70 -7.62 6.55
N LEU A 29 7.60 -7.33 7.25
CA LEU A 29 6.77 -6.15 7.05
C LEU A 29 7.13 -4.97 7.97
N THR A 30 7.85 -5.19 9.06
CA THR A 30 8.01 -4.20 10.15
C THR A 30 9.44 -3.94 10.59
N VAL A 31 10.41 -4.74 10.14
CA VAL A 31 11.84 -4.50 10.34
C VAL A 31 12.36 -3.74 9.12
N PRO A 32 12.89 -2.51 9.28
CA PRO A 32 13.27 -1.65 8.16
C PRO A 32 14.18 -2.32 7.13
N GLU A 33 15.20 -3.04 7.59
CA GLU A 33 16.19 -3.71 6.74
C GLU A 33 15.58 -4.87 5.96
N LEU A 34 14.62 -5.59 6.55
CA LEU A 34 13.93 -6.71 5.88
C LEU A 34 12.89 -6.20 4.89
N LEU A 35 12.16 -5.13 5.25
CA LEU A 35 11.20 -4.50 4.35
C LEU A 35 11.90 -3.88 3.14
N ALA A 36 13.05 -3.24 3.35
CA ALA A 36 13.86 -2.68 2.28
C ALA A 36 14.41 -3.72 1.29
N ALA A 37 14.55 -4.98 1.70
CA ALA A 37 15.10 -6.05 0.85
C ALA A 37 14.17 -6.41 -0.33
N TRP A 38 12.86 -6.22 -0.18
CA TRP A 38 11.88 -6.53 -1.23
C TRP A 38 11.04 -5.31 -1.65
N MET A 39 11.14 -4.21 -0.92
CA MET A 39 10.46 -2.96 -1.22
C MET A 39 11.44 -1.78 -1.34
N MET A 40 11.30 -0.73 -0.53
CA MET A 40 12.14 0.47 -0.57
C MET A 40 12.84 0.71 0.78
N PRO A 41 14.02 1.36 0.79
CA PRO A 41 14.63 1.83 2.04
C PRO A 41 13.64 2.68 2.84
N ASN A 42 13.59 2.44 4.15
CA ASN A 42 12.60 3.05 5.04
C ASN A 42 13.09 3.07 6.49
N ASP A 43 12.34 3.75 7.34
CA ASP A 43 12.57 3.87 8.78
C ASP A 43 11.33 3.46 9.60
N ILE A 44 10.57 2.47 9.11
CA ILE A 44 9.30 2.05 9.72
C ILE A 44 9.45 1.69 11.20
N ARG A 45 8.44 2.09 11.99
CA ARG A 45 8.27 1.67 13.38
C ARG A 45 6.84 1.16 13.54
N PRO A 46 6.61 -0.12 13.86
CA PRO A 46 5.27 -0.72 13.89
C PRO A 46 4.50 -0.31 15.16
N GLN A 47 4.24 0.98 15.30
CA GLN A 47 3.52 1.58 16.40
C GLN A 47 2.52 2.57 15.84
N THR A 48 1.24 2.37 16.14
CA THR A 48 0.15 3.26 15.73
C THR A 48 0.44 4.72 16.05
N GLY A 49 0.21 5.60 15.07
CA GLY A 49 0.52 7.03 15.10
C GLY A 49 1.97 7.38 14.75
N SER A 50 2.86 6.39 14.59
CA SER A 50 4.23 6.65 14.15
C SER A 50 4.28 7.00 12.67
N ARG A 51 5.17 7.92 12.32
CA ARG A 51 5.45 8.30 10.94
C ARG A 51 6.77 7.71 10.48
N PHE A 52 6.82 7.40 9.21
CA PHE A 52 8.00 6.88 8.53
C PHE A 52 7.92 7.26 7.05
N ALA A 53 8.98 7.05 6.30
CA ALA A 53 8.98 7.32 4.86
C ALA A 53 9.66 6.20 4.07
N PHE A 54 9.15 5.93 2.88
CA PHE A 54 9.91 5.19 1.88
C PHE A 54 10.76 6.16 1.07
N ALA A 55 12.02 5.83 0.87
CA ALA A 55 12.89 6.53 -0.07
C ALA A 55 12.52 6.12 -1.50
N GLY A 56 11.51 6.80 -2.06
CA GLY A 56 11.15 6.67 -3.47
C GLY A 56 12.22 7.24 -4.40
N GLN A 57 12.13 6.92 -5.69
CA GLN A 57 13.15 7.29 -6.68
C GLN A 57 13.24 8.80 -6.92
N ASP A 58 12.08 9.47 -7.01
CA ASP A 58 11.99 10.90 -7.29
C ASP A 58 11.63 11.72 -6.03
N ALA A 59 10.76 11.16 -5.18
CA ALA A 59 10.33 11.78 -3.94
C ALA A 59 10.12 10.73 -2.84
N ALA A 60 10.29 11.15 -1.58
CA ALA A 60 9.93 10.32 -0.45
C ALA A 60 8.41 10.14 -0.39
N ILE A 61 7.98 8.92 -0.08
CA ILE A 61 6.57 8.60 0.17
C ILE A 61 6.36 8.71 1.68
N GLU A 62 5.50 9.63 2.10
CA GLU A 62 5.18 9.86 3.50
C GLU A 62 4.14 8.83 3.96
N CYS A 63 4.42 8.15 5.07
CA CYS A 63 3.53 7.14 5.64
C CYS A 63 3.27 7.39 7.13
N GLU A 64 2.07 7.03 7.59
CA GLU A 64 1.68 7.02 9.00
C GLU A 64 1.05 5.67 9.33
N ILE A 65 1.52 5.03 10.41
CA ILE A 65 0.92 3.78 10.90
C ILE A 65 -0.45 4.09 11.48
N LEU A 66 -1.48 3.60 10.83
CA LEU A 66 -2.88 3.77 11.25
C LEU A 66 -3.29 2.68 12.23
N ASP A 67 -2.79 1.46 12.04
CA ASP A 67 -3.02 0.33 12.94
C ASP A 67 -1.84 -0.64 12.89
N ALA A 68 -1.51 -1.24 14.04
CA ALA A 68 -0.45 -2.21 14.17
C ALA A 68 -0.77 -3.19 15.31
N GLU A 69 -1.30 -4.35 14.93
CA GLU A 69 -1.46 -5.50 15.80
C GLU A 69 -0.39 -6.55 15.44
N PRO A 70 0.58 -6.82 16.33
CA PRO A 70 1.63 -7.78 16.06
C PRO A 70 1.12 -9.09 15.47
N GLU A 71 1.75 -9.52 14.38
CA GLU A 71 1.51 -10.82 13.73
C GLU A 71 0.11 -11.00 13.13
N ARG A 72 -0.69 -9.93 13.08
CA ARG A 72 -2.11 -9.99 12.65
C ARG A 72 -2.49 -8.90 11.68
N LEU A 73 -2.17 -7.64 11.98
CA LEU A 73 -2.63 -6.49 11.19
C LEU A 73 -1.57 -5.40 11.15
N LEU A 74 -1.21 -4.96 9.95
CA LEU A 74 -0.43 -3.74 9.75
C LEU A 74 -1.17 -2.87 8.75
N ARG A 75 -1.48 -1.63 9.14
CA ARG A 75 -2.18 -0.67 8.29
C ARG A 75 -1.48 0.67 8.33
N TYR A 76 -1.18 1.22 7.17
CA TYR A 76 -0.56 2.55 7.08
C TYR A 76 -1.06 3.35 5.89
N SER A 77 -1.00 4.67 6.02
CA SER A 77 -1.25 5.59 4.91
C SER A 77 -0.08 5.59 3.93
N TRP A 78 -0.39 5.94 2.69
CA TRP A 78 0.57 6.05 1.60
C TRP A 78 0.31 7.38 0.89
N ARG A 79 1.18 8.35 1.15
CA ARG A 79 1.12 9.67 0.53
C ARG A 79 2.32 9.90 -0.35
N GLU A 80 2.06 9.96 -1.65
CA GLU A 80 3.06 10.34 -2.64
C GLU A 80 2.91 11.82 -3.00
N ARG A 81 4.01 12.56 -2.94
CA ARG A 81 4.07 13.94 -3.44
C ARG A 81 4.49 13.90 -4.90
N SER A 82 3.56 14.19 -5.80
CA SER A 82 3.87 14.42 -7.21
C SER A 82 4.18 15.90 -7.45
N ASP A 83 4.96 16.21 -8.50
CA ASP A 83 5.20 17.57 -8.98
C ASP A 83 3.90 18.29 -9.39
N ASP A 84 2.85 17.51 -9.68
CA ASP A 84 1.49 18.01 -9.80
C ASP A 84 0.88 18.21 -8.41
N ALA A 85 1.23 19.32 -7.76
CA ALA A 85 0.71 19.73 -6.44
C ALA A 85 -0.82 19.77 -6.33
N THR A 86 -1.52 19.64 -7.46
CA THR A 86 -2.98 19.59 -7.55
C THR A 86 -3.59 18.22 -7.24
N HIS A 87 -2.82 17.13 -7.24
CA HIS A 87 -3.34 15.77 -7.02
C HIS A 87 -2.40 14.87 -6.20
N PRO A 88 -2.23 15.11 -4.89
CA PRO A 88 -1.54 14.15 -4.03
C PRO A 88 -2.30 12.82 -4.02
N LEU A 89 -1.58 11.72 -4.24
CA LEU A 89 -2.14 10.38 -4.07
C LEU A 89 -2.13 10.08 -2.57
N ASP A 90 -3.30 10.04 -1.95
CA ASP A 90 -3.49 9.66 -0.56
C ASP A 90 -4.26 8.35 -0.55
N SER A 91 -3.63 7.26 -0.12
CA SER A 91 -4.19 5.91 -0.15
C SER A 91 -3.83 5.15 1.12
N THR A 92 -4.40 3.97 1.32
CA THR A 92 -4.13 3.13 2.50
C THR A 92 -3.69 1.74 2.07
N VAL A 93 -2.69 1.20 2.76
CA VAL A 93 -2.23 -0.17 2.59
C VAL A 93 -2.51 -0.94 3.87
N THR A 94 -3.18 -2.08 3.73
CA THR A 94 -3.57 -2.96 4.83
C THR A 94 -3.03 -4.37 4.59
N PHE A 95 -2.21 -4.86 5.50
CA PHE A 95 -1.73 -6.24 5.56
C PHE A 95 -2.50 -6.98 6.65
N THR A 96 -3.14 -8.09 6.29
CA THR A 96 -3.75 -9.01 7.26
C THR A 96 -3.02 -10.35 7.20
N LEU A 97 -2.61 -10.85 8.37
CA LEU A 97 -1.91 -12.11 8.54
C LEU A 97 -2.82 -13.05 9.33
N ALA A 98 -3.13 -14.21 8.76
CA ALA A 98 -3.86 -15.27 9.43
C ALA A 98 -3.03 -16.56 9.44
N ARG A 99 -2.84 -17.16 10.62
CA ARG A 99 -2.16 -18.45 10.72
C ARG A 99 -2.98 -19.53 10.01
N THR A 100 -2.35 -20.31 9.14
CA THR A 100 -2.98 -21.46 8.48
C THR A 100 -2.92 -22.71 9.35
N VAL A 101 -3.73 -23.71 9.01
CA VAL A 101 -3.73 -25.01 9.71
C VAL A 101 -2.37 -25.72 9.62
N SER A 102 -1.62 -25.50 8.54
CA SER A 102 -0.26 -26.05 8.36
C SER A 102 0.82 -25.29 9.15
N GLY A 103 0.46 -24.24 9.88
CA GLY A 103 1.38 -23.42 10.66
C GLY A 103 2.00 -22.23 9.91
N GLY A 104 1.72 -22.11 8.60
CA GLY A 104 2.11 -21.00 7.75
C GLY A 104 1.21 -19.76 7.93
N THR A 105 1.23 -18.87 6.93
CA THR A 105 0.50 -17.59 6.95
C THR A 105 -0.28 -17.38 5.66
N HIS A 106 -1.58 -17.14 5.80
CA HIS A 106 -2.39 -16.54 4.77
C HIS A 106 -2.23 -15.02 4.88
N LEU A 107 -1.51 -14.43 3.92
CA LEU A 107 -1.24 -13.00 3.83
C LEU A 107 -2.20 -12.38 2.83
N ARG A 108 -2.92 -11.35 3.27
CA ARG A 108 -3.76 -10.51 2.42
C ARG A 108 -3.25 -9.08 2.43
N ILE A 109 -3.09 -8.50 1.26
CA ILE A 109 -2.65 -7.12 1.05
C ILE A 109 -3.76 -6.39 0.31
N LEU A 110 -4.32 -5.35 0.94
CA LEU A 110 -5.31 -4.48 0.35
C LEU A 110 -4.72 -3.08 0.24
N HIS A 111 -4.62 -2.57 -0.98
CA HIS A 111 -4.28 -1.18 -1.27
C HIS A 111 -5.52 -0.49 -1.80
N ASP A 112 -6.12 0.37 -0.99
CA ASP A 112 -7.38 1.02 -1.29
C ASP A 112 -7.31 2.54 -1.07
N GLY A 113 -8.43 3.19 -1.39
CA GLY A 113 -8.56 4.62 -1.20
C GLY A 113 -7.74 5.44 -2.17
N PHE A 114 -7.51 4.99 -3.41
CA PHE A 114 -6.90 5.81 -4.49
C PHE A 114 -7.75 7.04 -4.90
N ALA A 115 -8.59 7.55 -3.99
CA ALA A 115 -9.40 8.72 -4.18
C ALA A 115 -8.50 9.89 -4.56
N ARG A 116 -8.42 10.16 -5.87
CA ARG A 116 -8.06 11.46 -6.38
C ARG A 116 -8.93 12.45 -5.63
N LYS A 117 -8.35 13.31 -4.80
CA LYS A 117 -9.06 14.49 -4.32
C LYS A 117 -9.43 15.29 -5.56
N ALA A 118 -10.63 15.08 -6.10
CA ALA A 118 -11.19 15.98 -7.08
C ALA A 118 -11.23 17.36 -6.42
N MET A 119 -10.52 18.33 -7.00
CA MET A 119 -10.66 19.71 -6.59
C MET A 119 -12.15 20.09 -6.62
N PRO A 120 -12.64 20.94 -5.68
CA PRO A 120 -13.97 21.50 -5.82
C PRO A 120 -14.02 22.24 -7.16
N ALA A 121 -14.96 21.85 -8.02
CA ALA A 121 -15.18 22.51 -9.29
C ALA A 121 -15.66 23.94 -9.02
N VAL A 122 -14.73 24.90 -8.95
CA VAL A 122 -15.06 26.31 -9.16
C VAL A 122 -15.38 26.44 -10.64
N ALA A 123 -16.68 26.53 -10.93
CA ALA A 123 -17.19 26.81 -12.25
C ALA A 123 -16.63 28.15 -12.75
N MET A 124 -15.75 28.10 -13.74
CA MET A 124 -15.53 29.23 -14.64
C MET A 124 -15.99 28.78 -16.04
N ALA A 125 -17.16 29.30 -16.41
CA ALA A 125 -17.69 29.18 -17.75
C ALA A 125 -16.74 29.84 -18.76
N GLY A 126 -16.51 29.18 -19.89
CA GLY A 126 -16.06 29.85 -21.11
C GLY A 126 -14.97 29.14 -21.90
N ALA A 127 -15.30 28.87 -23.16
CA ALA A 127 -14.43 28.51 -24.29
C ALA A 127 -13.84 27.09 -24.29
N GLY A 128 -14.35 26.31 -25.24
CA GLY A 128 -14.00 24.90 -25.43
C GLY A 128 -12.54 24.67 -25.74
N CYS A 129 -12.01 23.59 -25.19
CA CYS A 129 -10.92 22.86 -25.79
C CYS A 129 -11.14 21.37 -25.50
N ARG A 130 -11.28 20.60 -26.58
CA ARG A 130 -11.56 19.17 -26.57
C ARG A 130 -10.24 18.46 -26.24
N LEU A 131 -10.04 18.06 -24.99
CA LEU A 131 -8.89 17.25 -24.57
C LEU A 131 -9.25 15.76 -24.68
N SER A 132 -8.66 15.07 -25.65
CA SER A 132 -8.61 13.61 -25.68
C SER A 132 -7.61 13.13 -24.63
N LEU A 133 -8.07 12.37 -23.65
CA LEU A 133 -7.22 11.60 -22.74
C LEU A 133 -6.95 10.23 -23.39
N HIS A 134 -5.74 10.05 -23.94
CA HIS A 134 -5.16 8.71 -24.11
C HIS A 134 -4.16 8.51 -22.99
N GLY A 135 -4.59 7.85 -21.92
CA GLY A 135 -3.73 7.34 -20.86
C GLY A 135 -3.88 5.83 -20.78
N THR A 136 -3.15 5.09 -21.62
CA THR A 136 -2.95 3.65 -21.43
C THR A 136 -1.79 3.47 -20.46
N GLY A 137 -2.10 3.55 -19.17
CA GLY A 137 -1.18 3.18 -18.11
C GLY A 137 -2.00 2.58 -17.00
N THR A 138 -2.01 1.25 -16.90
CA THR A 138 -2.47 0.56 -15.70
C THR A 138 -1.64 1.08 -14.52
N PRO A 139 -2.24 1.62 -13.44
CA PRO A 139 -1.50 1.95 -12.25
C PRO A 139 -0.95 0.64 -11.66
N ILE A 140 0.32 0.37 -11.89
CA ILE A 140 1.02 -0.73 -11.22
C ILE A 140 1.28 -0.21 -9.80
N ALA A 141 0.54 -0.74 -8.82
CA ALA A 141 0.85 -0.48 -7.43
C ALA A 141 2.30 -0.90 -7.16
N ALA A 142 3.11 0.03 -6.65
CA ALA A 142 4.50 -0.20 -6.26
C ALA A 142 4.67 -1.35 -5.25
N ASN A 143 3.56 -1.74 -4.60
CA ASN A 143 3.48 -2.80 -3.59
C ASN A 143 3.29 -4.20 -4.16
N THR A 144 3.44 -4.41 -5.48
CA THR A 144 3.55 -5.76 -6.03
C THR A 144 4.86 -6.35 -5.52
N PRO A 145 4.87 -7.29 -4.57
CA PRO A 145 6.11 -7.83 -4.06
C PRO A 145 6.79 -8.55 -5.23
N ARG A 146 7.95 -8.06 -5.69
CA ARG A 146 8.89 -8.92 -6.40
C ARG A 146 9.34 -9.93 -5.37
N LEU A 147 8.64 -11.05 -5.30
CA LEU A 147 8.98 -12.22 -4.48
C LEU A 147 10.31 -12.82 -4.97
N LEU A 148 11.41 -12.12 -4.71
CA LEU A 148 12.74 -12.69 -4.54
C LEU A 148 12.85 -13.15 -3.08
N LEU A 149 11.94 -14.03 -2.66
CA LEU A 149 12.05 -14.77 -1.41
C LEU A 149 11.98 -16.27 -1.72
N LEU A 150 12.96 -16.70 -2.51
CA LEU A 150 13.42 -18.08 -2.57
C LEU A 150 14.94 -18.02 -2.48
N HIS A 151 15.49 -18.60 -1.41
CA HIS A 151 16.93 -18.78 -1.10
C HIS A 151 17.62 -17.68 -0.29
N ALA A 152 17.30 -17.61 1.00
CA ALA A 152 18.33 -17.44 2.02
C ALA A 152 18.04 -18.47 3.12
N ALA A 153 18.64 -19.65 2.93
CA ALA A 153 18.78 -20.69 3.94
C ALA A 153 19.96 -20.36 4.87
#